data_AF-A0A4Q5XES5-F1
#
_entry.id   AF-A0A4Q5XES5-F1
#
_cell.length_a   1.000
_cell.length_b   1.000
_cell.length_c   1.000
_cell.angle_alpha   90.00
_cell.angle_beta   90.00
_cell.angle_gamma   90.00
#
_symmetry.space_group_name_H-M   'P 1'
#
loop_
_entity.id
_entity.type
_entity.pdbx_description
1 polymer ?
#
loop_
_entity_poly.entity_id
_entity_poly.type
_entity_poly.pdbx_seq_one_letter_code
_entity_poly.pdbx_strand_id
1 'polypeptide(L)'
;MKHFKNLRRPPVTVALATSLLGALLGSGCLTEEGGIVEGASAAAGESAGEAAGASASEGGTKQTAGAANVENGGDGHEHQSGGAPPTAGSASGGTAGADPHAQGGSDDELPAGGMPGAGGQPDEEAHIGDPCAFHTLPDPLPLPAGEGGAGGAGAANVLLQPSAFVGTYLTDSAGRTLYTYGADLPGDCQTPPQSVCVADCLVSWPVFHASERALGEGLDDAAFGAVQRADGAWQTTYMGWPLYYYKSDLALGQMTGQGKGKIWHVAELVPPTITVMRAGATLKYLADAYGRTLYVSAADQAGSALQDPISNCKGTCLKIFEPFHARNFSTVTILEPLDFSVFTRKGSSLQLSYKGLPLYRAATDLKSGDMTGLAVEGFTVAVP
;
A
#
# COMPACT_ATOMS: atom_id res chain seq x y z
N MET A 1 38.22 18.34 49.55
CA MET A 1 38.20 19.13 48.29
C MET A 1 38.16 18.11 47.15
N LYS A 2 37.13 17.95 46.31
CA LYS A 2 36.10 18.83 45.77
C LYS A 2 34.74 18.11 45.76
N HIS A 3 33.68 18.88 46.01
CA HIS A 3 32.28 18.47 46.05
C HIS A 3 31.69 18.28 44.64
N PHE A 4 30.85 17.27 44.45
CA PHE A 4 29.79 17.30 43.43
C PHE A 4 28.43 17.32 44.14
N LYS A 5 27.75 18.46 44.01
CA LYS A 5 26.40 18.72 44.52
C LYS A 5 25.37 18.22 43.50
N ASN A 6 24.41 17.45 44.00
CA ASN A 6 23.12 17.19 43.37
C ASN A 6 22.41 18.52 43.06
N LEU A 7 22.05 18.74 41.80
CA LEU A 7 21.16 19.83 41.38
C LEU A 7 19.86 19.22 40.87
N ARG A 8 18.85 19.19 41.75
CA ARG A 8 17.44 19.09 41.37
C ARG A 8 17.02 20.47 40.84
N ARG A 9 16.42 20.52 39.64
CA ARG A 9 15.80 21.74 39.10
C ARG A 9 14.33 21.83 39.57
N PRO A 10 13.84 23.04 39.91
CA PRO A 10 12.47 23.27 40.37
C PRO A 10 11.44 23.29 39.21
N PRO A 11 10.13 23.19 39.51
CA PRO A 11 9.09 23.23 38.49
C PRO A 11 8.94 24.64 37.90
N VAL A 12 8.83 24.72 36.56
CA VAL A 12 8.47 25.94 35.85
C VAL A 12 6.95 26.00 35.76
N THR A 13 6.37 26.96 36.50
CA THR A 13 4.98 27.39 36.40
C THR A 13 4.75 28.07 35.05
N VAL A 14 3.80 27.57 34.26
CA VAL A 14 3.28 28.27 33.08
C VAL A 14 2.02 29.00 33.50
N ALA A 15 1.98 30.31 33.24
CA ALA A 15 0.84 31.17 33.50
C ALA A 15 0.39 31.90 32.21
N LEU A 16 -0.92 32.11 32.13
CA LEU A 16 -1.71 32.97 31.22
C LEU A 16 -1.96 32.45 29.80
N ALA A 17 -3.15 32.62 29.19
CA ALA A 17 -4.19 33.62 29.43
C ALA A 17 -5.62 33.09 29.15
N THR A 18 -6.52 33.29 30.09
CA THR A 18 -7.98 33.33 29.88
C THR A 18 -8.37 34.74 29.46
N SER A 19 -9.06 34.87 28.33
CA SER A 19 -9.71 36.14 27.94
C SER A 19 -11.22 35.99 28.14
N LEU A 20 -11.74 36.76 29.09
CA LEU A 20 -13.15 37.04 29.32
C LEU A 20 -13.41 38.47 28.86
N LEU A 21 -14.34 38.67 27.93
CA LEU A 21 -15.01 39.94 27.64
C LEU A 21 -16.23 39.57 26.77
N GLY A 22 -17.48 39.93 27.01
CA GLY A 22 -18.14 40.70 28.05
C GLY A 22 -19.62 40.74 27.63
N ALA A 23 -20.53 40.44 28.53
CA ALA A 23 -21.97 40.60 28.32
C ALA A 23 -22.35 42.07 28.57
N LEU A 24 -23.20 42.64 27.71
CA LEU A 24 -23.96 43.85 28.00
C LEU A 24 -25.39 43.71 27.47
N LEU A 25 -26.32 43.95 28.38
CA LEU A 25 -27.76 43.91 28.26
C LEU A 25 -28.32 45.04 27.38
N GLY A 26 -29.48 44.79 26.77
CA GLY A 26 -30.33 45.82 26.18
C GLY A 26 -31.68 45.27 25.72
N SER A 27 -32.69 45.43 26.56
CA SER A 27 -34.11 45.07 26.38
C SER A 27 -34.85 45.83 25.26
N GLY A 28 -35.97 45.26 24.80
CA GLY A 28 -37.08 45.98 24.13
C GLY A 28 -37.52 45.30 22.82
N CYS A 29 -38.47 44.38 22.79
CA CYS A 29 -39.94 44.50 22.90
C CYS A 29 -40.64 44.89 21.57
N LEU A 30 -41.74 44.17 21.27
CA LEU A 30 -42.81 44.41 20.30
C LEU A 30 -42.52 44.04 18.82
N THR A 31 -43.41 43.42 18.04
CA THR A 31 -44.66 42.65 18.19
C THR A 31 -45.06 42.17 16.77
N GLU A 32 -46.04 41.27 16.73
CA GLU A 32 -47.07 41.11 15.70
C GLU A 32 -46.92 40.03 14.61
N GLU A 33 -47.81 39.03 14.79
CA GLU A 33 -48.73 38.40 13.82
C GLU A 33 -48.12 37.61 12.66
N GLY A 34 -48.50 36.36 12.39
CA GLY A 34 -49.65 35.58 12.81
C GLY A 34 -49.92 34.53 11.72
N GLY A 35 -50.37 33.32 12.08
CA GLY A 35 -50.70 32.32 11.06
C GLY A 35 -50.73 30.84 11.48
N ILE A 36 -51.44 30.52 12.57
CA ILE A 36 -52.37 29.38 12.73
C ILE A 36 -52.34 28.24 11.70
N VAL A 37 -52.23 26.99 12.17
CA VAL A 37 -53.39 26.11 12.40
C VAL A 37 -53.08 24.91 13.32
N GLU A 38 -53.87 24.84 14.38
CA GLU A 38 -54.52 23.70 15.06
C GLU A 38 -53.87 22.30 15.11
N GLY A 39 -53.98 21.69 16.30
CA GLY A 39 -54.42 20.28 16.34
C GLY A 39 -53.96 19.40 17.50
N ALA A 40 -54.52 19.64 18.69
CA ALA A 40 -54.96 18.63 19.66
C ALA A 40 -53.96 17.76 20.49
N SER A 41 -54.00 18.05 21.81
CA SER A 41 -54.40 17.14 22.92
C SER A 41 -53.58 15.86 23.13
N ALA A 42 -52.67 15.82 24.11
CA ALA A 42 -52.89 15.49 25.54
C ALA A 42 -53.37 14.04 25.80
N ALA A 43 -52.54 13.23 26.47
CA ALA A 43 -52.73 12.86 27.88
C ALA A 43 -51.71 11.81 28.33
N ALA A 44 -51.41 11.84 29.63
CA ALA A 44 -50.44 11.07 30.37
C ALA A 44 -50.79 9.57 30.55
N GLY A 45 -49.79 8.79 30.98
CA GLY A 45 -49.99 7.44 31.50
C GLY A 45 -48.70 6.80 31.99
N GLU A 46 -48.49 6.83 33.31
CA GLU A 46 -47.51 6.06 34.08
C GLU A 46 -47.54 4.54 33.81
N SER A 47 -46.40 3.86 33.94
CA SER A 47 -46.26 2.78 34.94
C SER A 47 -44.83 2.25 35.00
N ALA A 48 -44.38 2.02 36.25
CA ALA A 48 -43.18 1.31 36.64
C ALA A 48 -43.42 -0.21 36.68
N GLY A 49 -42.34 -0.99 36.63
CA GLY A 49 -42.35 -2.43 36.88
C GLY A 49 -40.94 -3.04 36.91
N GLU A 50 -40.35 -3.04 38.11
CA GLU A 50 -39.68 -4.17 38.83
C GLU A 50 -39.30 -5.45 38.05
N ALA A 51 -38.29 -6.26 38.37
CA ALA A 51 -37.03 -6.23 39.11
C ALA A 51 -36.39 -7.64 38.99
N ALA A 52 -35.10 -7.71 39.35
CA ALA A 52 -34.44 -8.79 40.11
C ALA A 52 -33.97 -10.10 39.45
N GLY A 53 -32.77 -10.50 39.90
CA GLY A 53 -32.24 -11.89 39.95
C GLY A 53 -30.92 -12.05 39.20
N ALA A 54 -29.74 -11.80 39.79
CA ALA A 54 -28.91 -12.73 40.60
C ALA A 54 -28.55 -14.03 39.82
N SER A 55 -27.32 -14.52 39.72
CA SER A 55 -26.26 -14.65 40.75
C SER A 55 -24.94 -15.14 40.12
N ALA A 56 -23.90 -15.11 40.95
CA ALA A 56 -22.49 -15.41 40.71
C ALA A 56 -22.12 -16.91 40.57
N SER A 57 -20.94 -17.20 40.04
CA SER A 57 -19.82 -17.96 40.67
C SER A 57 -18.84 -18.43 39.57
N GLU A 58 -17.59 -17.95 39.60
CA GLU A 58 -16.38 -18.60 40.16
C GLU A 58 -15.80 -19.75 39.32
N GLY A 59 -14.48 -19.66 39.06
CA GLY A 59 -13.71 -20.79 38.53
C GLY A 59 -12.42 -20.37 37.82
N GLY A 60 -11.43 -19.84 38.57
CA GLY A 60 -10.07 -19.71 38.07
C GLY A 60 -9.28 -21.01 38.19
N THR A 61 -8.26 -21.20 37.35
CA THR A 61 -7.02 -21.88 37.73
C THR A 61 -5.85 -21.38 36.87
N LYS A 62 -4.82 -20.91 37.57
CA LYS A 62 -3.43 -20.74 37.11
C LYS A 62 -2.80 -22.10 36.84
N GLN A 63 -1.92 -22.19 35.86
CA GLN A 63 -0.74 -23.04 35.95
C GLN A 63 0.50 -22.29 35.45
N THR A 64 1.55 -22.39 36.25
CA THR A 64 2.89 -21.81 36.04
C THR A 64 3.92 -22.92 36.07
N ALA A 65 5.01 -22.66 35.33
CA ALA A 65 6.40 -23.06 35.56
C ALA A 65 6.90 -24.42 35.03
N GLY A 66 8.08 -24.34 34.41
CA GLY A 66 8.95 -25.46 34.06
C GLY A 66 10.18 -24.98 33.28
N ALA A 67 11.16 -24.41 33.98
CA ALA A 67 12.51 -24.21 33.47
C ALA A 67 13.39 -25.41 33.87
N ALA A 68 14.23 -25.91 32.97
CA ALA A 68 15.39 -26.71 33.30
C ALA A 68 16.49 -26.59 32.22
N ASN A 69 17.71 -26.32 32.69
CA ASN A 69 18.99 -26.27 31.98
C ASN A 69 19.40 -27.62 31.37
N VAL A 70 20.21 -27.57 30.31
CA VAL A 70 21.32 -28.50 30.07
C VAL A 70 22.53 -27.71 29.54
N GLU A 71 23.68 -27.89 30.18
CA GLU A 71 25.02 -27.43 29.80
C GLU A 71 25.73 -28.42 28.86
N ASN A 72 26.54 -27.90 27.93
CA ASN A 72 27.81 -28.43 27.37
C ASN A 72 28.18 -27.50 26.19
N GLY A 73 29.38 -26.94 25.98
CA GLY A 73 30.73 -27.34 26.38
C GLY A 73 31.50 -27.88 25.16
N GLY A 74 32.54 -27.16 24.69
CA GLY A 74 33.58 -27.65 23.75
C GLY A 74 33.73 -26.86 22.44
N ASP A 75 34.73 -25.97 22.38
CA ASP A 75 35.97 -26.06 21.56
C ASP A 75 35.74 -25.79 20.05
N GLY A 76 36.22 -24.68 19.46
CA GLY A 76 37.61 -24.25 19.44
C GLY A 76 38.28 -24.84 18.20
N HIS A 77 38.41 -24.07 17.11
CA HIS A 77 39.49 -24.23 16.13
C HIS A 77 39.71 -22.91 15.37
N GLU A 78 40.86 -22.31 15.67
CA GLU A 78 41.54 -21.31 14.88
C GLU A 78 41.92 -21.90 13.51
N HIS A 79 41.86 -21.08 12.46
CA HIS A 79 42.82 -21.17 11.37
C HIS A 79 43.16 -19.77 10.86
N GLN A 80 44.34 -19.30 11.27
CA GLN A 80 45.07 -18.23 10.61
C GLN A 80 45.89 -18.80 9.45
N SER A 81 45.85 -18.12 8.31
CA SER A 81 46.95 -17.91 7.34
C SER A 81 46.35 -17.03 6.23
N GLY A 82 46.90 -15.90 5.80
CA GLY A 82 48.29 -15.52 5.61
C GLY A 82 48.50 -15.36 4.10
N GLY A 83 48.66 -14.13 3.59
CA GLY A 83 49.05 -13.91 2.19
C GLY A 83 48.60 -12.58 1.59
N ALA A 84 49.55 -11.65 1.46
CA ALA A 84 49.44 -10.32 0.86
C ALA A 84 49.53 -10.36 -0.70
N PRO A 85 49.42 -9.22 -1.43
CA PRO A 85 48.91 -9.11 -2.80
C PRO A 85 49.99 -9.07 -3.90
N PRO A 86 49.57 -8.97 -5.17
CA PRO A 86 50.30 -8.17 -6.17
C PRO A 86 49.36 -7.16 -6.87
N THR A 87 49.65 -5.85 -6.75
CA THR A 87 50.38 -4.97 -7.69
C THR A 87 49.62 -4.54 -8.95
N ALA A 88 49.60 -3.22 -9.11
CA ALA A 88 49.12 -2.44 -10.25
C ALA A 88 49.82 -2.79 -11.57
N GLY A 89 49.09 -2.59 -12.67
CA GLY A 89 49.61 -2.49 -14.03
C GLY A 89 48.95 -1.32 -14.77
N SER A 90 49.70 -0.23 -14.93
CA SER A 90 49.43 0.85 -15.88
C SER A 90 50.00 0.51 -17.27
N ALA A 91 49.25 0.86 -18.31
CA ALA A 91 49.74 1.27 -19.64
C ALA A 91 48.57 2.06 -20.29
N SER A 92 48.60 3.36 -20.60
CA SER A 92 49.49 4.21 -21.41
C SER A 92 49.27 4.12 -22.93
N GLY A 93 48.88 5.26 -23.53
CA GLY A 93 49.01 5.62 -24.95
C GLY A 93 47.73 5.45 -25.78
N GLY A 94 47.21 6.42 -26.55
CA GLY A 94 47.63 7.78 -26.87
C GLY A 94 46.67 8.36 -27.93
N THR A 95 46.42 9.68 -27.84
CA THR A 95 46.43 10.73 -28.91
C THR A 95 45.98 10.36 -30.33
N ALA A 96 45.28 11.15 -31.15
CA ALA A 96 44.84 12.55 -31.16
C ALA A 96 43.95 12.72 -32.41
N GLY A 97 43.22 13.84 -32.52
CA GLY A 97 42.64 14.27 -33.79
C GLY A 97 41.41 15.14 -33.61
N ALA A 98 41.62 16.45 -33.56
CA ALA A 98 40.59 17.46 -33.46
C ALA A 98 40.20 18.01 -34.85
N ASP A 99 38.92 18.36 -34.99
CA ASP A 99 38.41 19.64 -35.50
C ASP A 99 38.32 19.93 -37.03
N PRO A 100 37.46 20.91 -37.44
CA PRO A 100 36.30 20.66 -38.30
C PRO A 100 36.23 21.60 -39.54
N HIS A 101 35.14 21.59 -40.31
CA HIS A 101 34.58 22.70 -41.15
C HIS A 101 33.40 22.10 -41.97
N ALA A 102 32.14 22.58 -41.98
CA ALA A 102 31.53 23.89 -42.21
C ALA A 102 30.99 24.09 -43.65
N GLN A 103 29.64 24.13 -43.74
CA GLN A 103 28.76 25.05 -44.48
C GLN A 103 28.44 24.95 -46.00
N GLY A 104 27.16 25.30 -46.27
CA GLY A 104 26.60 25.91 -47.50
C GLY A 104 25.63 24.98 -48.26
N GLY A 105 24.38 25.31 -48.62
CA GLY A 105 23.61 26.56 -48.65
C GLY A 105 22.71 26.59 -49.91
N SER A 106 21.56 27.27 -49.83
CA SER A 106 20.62 27.75 -50.88
C SER A 106 19.70 26.76 -51.61
N ASP A 107 18.50 27.10 -52.11
CA ASP A 107 17.42 28.08 -51.83
C ASP A 107 16.29 27.75 -52.85
N ASP A 108 15.05 28.12 -52.50
CA ASP A 108 13.87 28.43 -53.35
C ASP A 108 13.29 27.43 -54.39
N GLU A 109 11.99 27.11 -54.24
CA GLU A 109 10.88 27.70 -55.04
C GLU A 109 9.60 26.82 -55.01
N LEU A 110 8.45 27.43 -54.69
CA LEU A 110 7.09 26.88 -54.86
C LEU A 110 6.62 27.05 -56.32
N PRO A 111 5.70 26.19 -56.80
CA PRO A 111 4.36 26.74 -57.05
C PRO A 111 3.18 25.80 -56.72
N ALA A 112 2.01 26.44 -56.63
CA ALA A 112 0.72 25.87 -56.28
C ALA A 112 -0.01 25.16 -57.44
N GLY A 113 -0.92 24.24 -57.07
CA GLY A 113 -2.16 23.98 -57.81
C GLY A 113 -2.44 22.52 -58.16
N GLY A 114 -3.52 21.95 -57.57
CA GLY A 114 -4.22 20.79 -58.13
C GLY A 114 -4.71 19.75 -57.13
N MET A 115 -5.95 19.88 -56.66
CA MET A 115 -6.82 18.73 -56.36
C MET A 115 -7.52 18.34 -57.67
N PRO A 116 -7.77 17.05 -57.97
CA PRO A 116 -8.82 16.29 -57.27
C PRO A 116 -8.54 14.79 -57.07
N GLY A 117 -9.33 14.15 -56.19
CA GLY A 117 -9.64 12.73 -56.35
C GLY A 117 -9.63 11.89 -55.07
N ALA A 118 -10.81 11.79 -54.47
CA ALA A 118 -11.28 10.82 -53.48
C ALA A 118 -10.66 9.41 -53.53
N GLY A 119 -10.50 8.82 -52.32
CA GLY A 119 -10.53 7.36 -52.13
C GLY A 119 -9.45 6.80 -51.20
N GLY A 120 -9.60 6.98 -49.89
CA GLY A 120 -8.85 6.26 -48.87
C GLY A 120 -9.61 6.31 -47.55
N GLN A 121 -10.11 5.16 -47.09
CA GLN A 121 -10.72 5.00 -45.77
C GLN A 121 -9.72 5.37 -44.66
N PRO A 122 -10.16 5.89 -43.51
CA PRO A 122 -9.32 6.00 -42.34
C PRO A 122 -9.34 4.66 -41.59
N ASP A 123 -8.48 3.74 -41.96
CA ASP A 123 -8.07 2.62 -41.11
C ASP A 123 -6.83 3.03 -40.32
N GLU A 124 -6.99 4.03 -39.47
CA GLU A 124 -6.10 4.22 -38.32
C GLU A 124 -6.96 4.22 -37.06
N GLU A 125 -7.56 3.05 -36.81
CA GLU A 125 -7.94 2.66 -35.46
C GLU A 125 -6.66 2.77 -34.63
N ALA A 126 -6.60 3.77 -33.75
CA ALA A 126 -5.55 3.88 -32.77
C ALA A 126 -5.48 2.54 -32.02
N HIS A 127 -4.42 1.76 -32.28
CA HIS A 127 -4.11 0.59 -31.50
C HIS A 127 -3.99 1.04 -30.04
N ILE A 128 -5.03 0.79 -29.26
CA ILE A 128 -4.88 0.63 -27.81
C ILE A 128 -3.85 -0.48 -27.70
N GLY A 129 -2.63 -0.12 -27.28
CA GLY A 129 -1.51 -1.05 -27.20
C GLY A 129 -1.94 -2.33 -26.49
N ASP A 130 -1.37 -3.45 -26.92
CA ASP A 130 -1.66 -4.79 -26.40
C ASP A 130 -1.89 -4.76 -24.87
N PRO A 131 -2.95 -5.41 -24.35
CA PRO A 131 -3.22 -5.44 -22.92
C PRO A 131 -1.96 -5.93 -22.20
N CYS A 132 -1.41 -5.09 -21.33
CA CYS A 132 -0.15 -5.38 -20.68
C CYS A 132 -0.29 -6.61 -19.80
N ALA A 133 0.70 -7.50 -19.86
CA ALA A 133 0.78 -8.67 -19.00
C ALA A 133 0.54 -8.30 -17.52
N PHE A 134 1.24 -7.29 -17.00
CA PHE A 134 1.44 -7.15 -15.55
C PHE A 134 0.23 -6.75 -14.67
N HIS A 135 -0.95 -6.42 -15.20
CA HIS A 135 -2.04 -5.79 -14.40
C HIS A 135 -3.48 -6.16 -14.78
N THR A 136 -3.73 -7.32 -15.37
CA THR A 136 -5.07 -7.89 -15.24
C THR A 136 -5.20 -8.48 -13.84
N LEU A 137 -5.84 -7.75 -12.91
CA LEU A 137 -6.40 -8.44 -11.74
C LEU A 137 -7.19 -9.63 -12.28
N PRO A 138 -7.08 -10.84 -11.71
CA PRO A 138 -7.98 -11.90 -12.12
C PRO A 138 -9.38 -11.36 -11.93
N ASP A 139 -10.18 -11.31 -13.02
CA ASP A 139 -11.63 -11.27 -12.87
C ASP A 139 -11.98 -12.33 -11.81
N PRO A 140 -12.92 -12.07 -10.88
CA PRO A 140 -13.29 -13.07 -9.89
C PRO A 140 -13.66 -14.36 -10.63
N LEU A 141 -12.74 -15.32 -10.61
CA LEU A 141 -12.80 -16.47 -11.49
C LEU A 141 -14.07 -17.25 -11.15
N PRO A 142 -14.91 -17.60 -12.14
CA PRO A 142 -15.85 -18.68 -11.93
C PRO A 142 -15.06 -19.93 -11.56
N LEU A 143 -15.45 -20.60 -10.48
CA LEU A 143 -14.89 -21.89 -10.08
C LEU A 143 -14.89 -22.84 -11.29
N PRO A 144 -13.77 -23.48 -11.67
CA PRO A 144 -13.73 -24.28 -12.88
C PRO A 144 -14.55 -25.56 -12.71
N ALA A 145 -15.48 -25.76 -13.64
CA ALA A 145 -15.98 -27.08 -13.99
C ALA A 145 -15.09 -27.64 -15.12
N GLY A 146 -14.34 -28.71 -14.81
CA GLY A 146 -14.02 -29.82 -15.70
C GLY A 146 -13.24 -29.60 -17.01
N GLU A 147 -12.00 -30.10 -16.98
CA GLU A 147 -11.28 -30.89 -18.01
C GLU A 147 -10.83 -30.29 -19.36
N GLY A 148 -9.50 -30.39 -19.60
CA GLY A 148 -8.96 -30.82 -20.90
C GLY A 148 -7.71 -30.10 -21.41
N GLY A 149 -6.53 -30.72 -21.28
CA GLY A 149 -5.35 -30.35 -22.10
C GLY A 149 -3.99 -30.70 -21.52
N ALA A 150 -3.56 -31.97 -21.63
CA ALA A 150 -2.20 -32.39 -21.28
C ALA A 150 -1.20 -32.08 -22.41
N GLY A 151 -0.41 -31.02 -22.24
CA GLY A 151 0.86 -30.78 -22.94
C GLY A 151 1.99 -30.81 -21.93
N GLY A 152 3.04 -31.60 -22.18
CA GLY A 152 4.05 -32.00 -21.20
C GLY A 152 4.59 -30.86 -20.32
N ALA A 153 4.17 -30.86 -19.04
CA ALA A 153 4.59 -29.90 -18.06
C ALA A 153 5.94 -30.30 -17.47
N GLY A 154 6.96 -29.46 -17.67
CA GLY A 154 8.01 -29.34 -16.66
C GLY A 154 7.36 -29.02 -15.31
N ALA A 155 7.95 -29.47 -14.21
CA ALA A 155 7.39 -29.20 -12.88
C ALA A 155 7.20 -27.69 -12.68
N ALA A 156 5.98 -27.27 -12.34
CA ALA A 156 5.66 -25.87 -12.11
C ALA A 156 6.55 -25.30 -10.99
N ASN A 157 7.09 -24.10 -11.21
CA ASN A 157 7.99 -23.40 -10.29
C ASN A 157 7.31 -22.34 -9.42
N VAL A 158 6.05 -22.01 -9.71
CA VAL A 158 5.17 -21.25 -8.82
C VAL A 158 3.86 -22.01 -8.67
N LEU A 159 3.40 -22.17 -7.45
CA LEU A 159 2.20 -22.91 -7.08
C LEU A 159 1.30 -22.08 -6.17
N LEU A 160 0.01 -22.42 -6.15
CA LEU A 160 -0.95 -21.89 -5.18
C LEU A 160 -1.12 -22.83 -3.99
N GLN A 161 -1.25 -22.24 -2.81
CA GLN A 161 -1.57 -22.94 -1.57
C GLN A 161 -2.67 -22.20 -0.81
N PRO A 162 -3.63 -22.91 -0.18
CA PRO A 162 -4.65 -22.28 0.65
C PRO A 162 -4.13 -22.01 2.08
N SER A 163 -4.60 -20.93 2.70
CA SER A 163 -4.38 -20.60 4.11
C SER A 163 -5.63 -19.96 4.71
N ALA A 164 -6.00 -20.38 5.92
CA ALA A 164 -7.07 -19.71 6.66
C ALA A 164 -6.68 -18.29 7.14
N PHE A 165 -5.38 -17.94 7.08
CA PHE A 165 -4.86 -16.69 7.60
C PHE A 165 -4.77 -15.58 6.54
N VAL A 166 -4.30 -15.90 5.34
CA VAL A 166 -4.07 -14.95 4.23
C VAL A 166 -4.83 -15.34 2.96
N GLY A 167 -5.73 -16.34 3.03
CA GLY A 167 -6.38 -16.88 1.84
C GLY A 167 -5.43 -17.71 0.97
N THR A 168 -5.66 -17.71 -0.34
CA THR A 168 -4.79 -18.42 -1.29
C THR A 168 -3.55 -17.59 -1.58
N TYR A 169 -2.37 -18.21 -1.52
CA TYR A 169 -1.07 -17.55 -1.64
C TYR A 169 -0.10 -18.31 -2.53
N LEU A 170 0.95 -17.61 -2.97
CA LEU A 170 1.99 -18.11 -3.84
C LEU A 170 3.09 -18.81 -3.04
N THR A 171 3.53 -19.95 -3.59
CA THR A 171 4.70 -20.70 -3.15
C THR A 171 5.58 -21.04 -4.36
N ASP A 172 6.82 -21.42 -4.13
CA ASP A 172 7.62 -22.06 -5.17
C ASP A 172 7.24 -23.55 -5.37
N SER A 173 7.91 -24.24 -6.30
CA SER A 173 7.71 -25.68 -6.56
C SER A 173 7.87 -26.58 -5.34
N ALA A 174 8.66 -26.15 -4.34
CA ALA A 174 8.91 -26.90 -3.13
C ALA A 174 7.88 -26.60 -2.03
N GLY A 175 7.01 -25.61 -2.20
CA GLY A 175 6.05 -25.17 -1.19
C GLY A 175 6.61 -24.13 -0.21
N ARG A 176 7.71 -23.44 -0.56
CA ARG A 176 8.21 -22.30 0.23
C ARG A 176 7.38 -21.06 -0.09
N THR A 177 6.93 -20.36 0.95
CA THR A 177 6.12 -19.14 0.84
C THR A 177 6.88 -18.01 0.14
N LEU A 178 6.19 -17.32 -0.76
CA LEU A 178 6.69 -16.12 -1.43
C LEU A 178 6.11 -14.85 -0.81
N TYR A 179 6.91 -13.79 -0.83
CA TYR A 179 6.61 -12.52 -0.16
C TYR A 179 6.79 -11.33 -1.09
N THR A 180 6.06 -10.25 -0.80
CA THR A 180 6.24 -8.90 -1.33
C THR A 180 6.70 -7.95 -0.21
N TYR A 181 7.36 -6.86 -0.61
CA TYR A 181 7.90 -5.86 0.31
C TYR A 181 7.26 -4.50 0.06
N GLY A 182 6.54 -3.94 1.03
CA GLY A 182 5.82 -2.67 0.90
C GLY A 182 6.71 -1.44 0.70
N ALA A 183 8.03 -1.55 0.86
CA ALA A 183 8.94 -0.47 0.47
C ALA A 183 9.37 -0.54 -1.00
N ASP A 184 9.09 -1.65 -1.69
CA ASP A 184 9.25 -1.77 -3.13
C ASP A 184 8.13 -1.02 -3.85
N LEU A 185 8.40 -0.63 -5.09
CA LEU A 185 7.41 -0.04 -5.98
C LEU A 185 7.00 -1.11 -7.00
N PRO A 186 5.73 -1.57 -7.00
CA PRO A 186 5.23 -2.41 -8.07
C PRO A 186 5.35 -1.68 -9.40
N GLY A 187 5.77 -2.42 -10.42
CA GLY A 187 5.79 -1.91 -11.79
C GLY A 187 4.38 -1.81 -12.36
N ASP A 188 4.28 -1.23 -13.55
CA ASP A 188 3.10 -1.23 -14.42
C ASP A 188 3.55 -1.30 -15.89
N CYS A 189 2.63 -1.05 -16.83
CA CYS A 189 2.95 -1.03 -18.27
C CYS A 189 4.03 -0.01 -18.67
N GLN A 190 4.19 1.05 -17.89
CA GLN A 190 4.98 2.24 -18.20
C GLN A 190 6.17 2.40 -17.25
N THR A 191 6.13 1.74 -16.10
CA THR A 191 7.09 1.90 -15.02
C THR A 191 7.59 0.52 -14.61
N PRO A 192 8.88 0.22 -14.74
CA PRO A 192 9.39 -1.07 -14.31
C PRO A 192 9.29 -1.20 -12.78
N PRO A 193 9.11 -2.42 -12.27
CA PRO A 193 9.09 -2.66 -10.83
C PRO A 193 10.45 -2.35 -10.21
N GLN A 194 10.45 -1.84 -8.98
CA GLN A 194 11.67 -1.44 -8.30
C GLN A 194 11.77 -2.07 -6.91
N SER A 195 12.84 -2.84 -6.71
CA SER A 195 13.21 -3.32 -5.38
C SER A 195 14.12 -2.32 -4.66
N VAL A 196 13.81 -2.02 -3.40
CA VAL A 196 14.68 -1.28 -2.48
C VAL A 196 15.37 -2.21 -1.46
N CYS A 197 15.03 -3.49 -1.44
CA CYS A 197 15.69 -4.49 -0.61
C CYS A 197 17.06 -4.84 -1.21
N VAL A 198 18.13 -4.30 -0.62
CA VAL A 198 19.52 -4.48 -1.04
C VAL A 198 20.41 -4.89 0.13
N ALA A 199 21.62 -5.40 -0.16
CA ALA A 199 22.64 -5.74 0.83
C ALA A 199 22.08 -6.60 1.99
N ASP A 200 22.18 -6.12 3.24
CA ASP A 200 21.74 -6.86 4.44
C ASP A 200 20.25 -7.25 4.43
N CYS A 201 19.42 -6.52 3.69
CA CYS A 201 18.02 -6.90 3.49
C CYS A 201 17.93 -8.28 2.81
N LEU A 202 18.73 -8.52 1.78
CA LEU A 202 18.75 -9.77 1.01
C LEU A 202 19.26 -10.97 1.80
N VAL A 203 20.04 -10.74 2.86
CA VAL A 203 20.44 -11.82 3.78
C VAL A 203 19.20 -12.41 4.45
N SER A 204 18.23 -11.57 4.81
CA SER A 204 17.00 -12.01 5.49
C SER A 204 15.86 -12.32 4.52
N TRP A 205 15.87 -11.66 3.37
CA TRP A 205 14.84 -11.75 2.34
C TRP A 205 15.49 -12.07 0.99
N PRO A 206 15.94 -13.31 0.77
CA PRO A 206 16.54 -13.69 -0.50
C PRO A 206 15.56 -13.49 -1.65
N VAL A 207 16.05 -13.07 -2.82
CA VAL A 207 15.20 -12.92 -4.01
C VAL A 207 14.63 -14.26 -4.45
N PHE A 208 13.39 -14.25 -4.93
CA PHE A 208 12.85 -15.34 -5.73
C PHE A 208 13.07 -15.04 -7.21
N HIS A 209 13.62 -16.01 -7.93
CA HIS A 209 13.72 -15.94 -9.38
C HIS A 209 13.47 -17.33 -10.00
N ALA A 210 12.57 -17.36 -10.95
CA ALA A 210 12.35 -18.47 -11.86
C ALA A 210 12.73 -18.03 -13.28
N SER A 211 13.72 -18.69 -13.88
CA SER A 211 14.24 -18.36 -15.22
C SER A 211 13.26 -18.73 -16.33
N GLU A 212 12.49 -19.79 -16.13
CA GLU A 212 11.38 -20.21 -16.97
C GLU A 212 10.09 -19.96 -16.19
N ARG A 213 8.97 -19.64 -16.85
CA ARG A 213 7.67 -19.52 -16.18
C ARG A 213 6.89 -20.81 -16.41
N ALA A 214 6.85 -21.66 -15.39
CA ALA A 214 6.04 -22.86 -15.35
C ALA A 214 5.07 -22.71 -14.18
N LEU A 215 3.85 -22.27 -14.45
CA LEU A 215 2.89 -21.89 -13.42
C LEU A 215 1.95 -23.05 -13.09
N GLY A 216 1.62 -23.21 -11.82
CA GLY A 216 0.58 -24.12 -11.37
C GLY A 216 -0.81 -23.69 -11.83
N GLU A 217 -1.77 -24.60 -11.74
CA GLU A 217 -3.16 -24.33 -12.10
C GLU A 217 -3.74 -23.13 -11.32
N GLY A 218 -4.54 -22.31 -12.01
CA GLY A 218 -5.20 -21.12 -11.43
C GLY A 218 -4.34 -19.86 -11.38
N LEU A 219 -3.08 -19.93 -11.81
CA LEU A 219 -2.22 -18.75 -12.00
C LEU A 219 -2.34 -18.21 -13.42
N ASP A 220 -2.51 -16.90 -13.53
CA ASP A 220 -2.46 -16.16 -14.79
C ASP A 220 -1.01 -15.81 -15.14
N ASP A 221 -0.52 -16.21 -16.32
CA ASP A 221 0.84 -15.86 -16.78
C ASP A 221 1.02 -14.35 -16.91
N ALA A 222 -0.04 -13.61 -17.25
CA ALA A 222 0.01 -12.16 -17.39
C ALA A 222 0.45 -11.51 -16.06
N ALA A 223 -0.04 -12.01 -14.94
CA ALA A 223 0.31 -11.52 -13.61
C ALA A 223 1.81 -11.62 -13.29
N PHE A 224 2.60 -12.43 -14.01
CA PHE A 224 4.01 -12.64 -13.71
C PHE A 224 4.95 -11.86 -14.62
N GLY A 225 6.05 -11.40 -14.04
CA GLY A 225 7.13 -10.73 -14.74
C GLY A 225 8.50 -11.06 -14.17
N ALA A 226 9.50 -10.36 -14.68
CA ALA A 226 10.82 -10.37 -14.11
C ALA A 226 11.49 -9.01 -14.30
N VAL A 227 12.35 -8.66 -13.36
CA VAL A 227 13.15 -7.44 -13.40
C VAL A 227 14.60 -7.77 -13.14
N GLN A 228 15.49 -7.15 -13.92
CA GLN A 228 16.91 -7.14 -13.60
C GLN A 228 17.16 -6.04 -12.57
N ARG A 229 17.61 -6.45 -11.40
CA ARG A 229 17.90 -5.55 -10.28
C ARG A 229 19.19 -4.77 -10.55
N ALA A 230 19.39 -3.70 -9.78
CA ALA A 230 20.60 -2.87 -9.86
C ALA A 230 21.89 -3.64 -9.50
N ASP A 231 21.77 -4.72 -8.72
CA ASP A 231 22.88 -5.63 -8.39
C ASP A 231 23.16 -6.68 -9.50
N GLY A 232 22.42 -6.64 -10.61
CA GLY A 232 22.55 -7.52 -11.77
C GLY A 232 21.76 -8.82 -11.66
N ALA A 233 21.22 -9.17 -10.50
CA ALA A 233 20.41 -10.37 -10.32
C ALA A 233 19.02 -10.18 -10.95
N TRP A 234 18.49 -11.26 -11.51
CA TRP A 234 17.09 -11.31 -11.93
C TRP A 234 16.20 -11.63 -10.74
N GLN A 235 14.99 -11.07 -10.75
CA GLN A 235 13.97 -11.31 -9.74
C GLN A 235 12.62 -11.44 -10.42
N THR A 236 11.86 -12.47 -10.04
CA THR A 236 10.49 -12.66 -10.53
C THR A 236 9.55 -11.68 -9.82
N THR A 237 8.57 -11.16 -10.55
CA THR A 237 7.54 -10.27 -10.02
C THR A 237 6.15 -10.88 -10.18
N TYR A 238 5.23 -10.49 -9.31
CA TYR A 238 3.82 -10.86 -9.37
C TYR A 238 2.96 -9.61 -9.19
N MET A 239 2.08 -9.33 -10.14
CA MET A 239 1.30 -8.09 -10.22
C MET A 239 2.18 -6.85 -10.03
N GLY A 240 3.32 -6.84 -10.71
CA GLY A 240 4.35 -5.81 -10.57
C GLY A 240 5.20 -5.87 -9.30
N TRP A 241 4.83 -6.61 -8.25
CA TRP A 241 5.60 -6.66 -7.00
C TRP A 241 6.79 -7.62 -7.07
N PRO A 242 8.02 -7.21 -6.67
CA PRO A 242 9.15 -8.13 -6.56
C PRO A 242 8.92 -9.23 -5.51
N LEU A 243 9.25 -10.48 -5.86
CA LEU A 243 9.03 -11.64 -4.99
C LEU A 243 10.28 -12.06 -4.23
N TYR A 244 10.10 -12.45 -2.96
CA TYR A 244 11.16 -12.86 -2.06
C TYR A 244 10.81 -14.14 -1.31
N TYR A 245 11.84 -14.81 -0.82
CA TYR A 245 11.75 -15.75 0.29
C TYR A 245 11.98 -15.05 1.61
N TYR A 246 11.68 -15.74 2.72
CA TYR A 246 12.11 -15.33 4.05
C TYR A 246 13.03 -16.39 4.66
N LYS A 247 14.24 -15.98 5.09
CA LYS A 247 15.27 -16.93 5.54
C LYS A 247 14.87 -17.78 6.75
N SER A 248 13.95 -17.28 7.58
CA SER A 248 13.59 -17.94 8.84
C SER A 248 12.38 -18.87 8.68
N ASP A 249 11.80 -18.97 7.48
CA ASP A 249 10.84 -20.02 7.17
C ASP A 249 11.63 -21.30 6.83
N LEU A 250 11.74 -22.18 7.82
CA LEU A 250 12.51 -23.43 7.77
C LEU A 250 11.67 -24.64 7.34
N ALA A 251 10.35 -24.51 7.32
CA ALA A 251 9.43 -25.54 6.86
C ALA A 251 8.47 -25.01 5.79
N LEU A 252 8.01 -25.93 4.94
CA LEU A 252 7.08 -25.61 3.85
C LEU A 252 5.77 -25.03 4.41
N GLY A 253 5.23 -24.04 3.71
CA GLY A 253 4.05 -23.30 4.15
C GLY A 253 4.24 -22.44 5.41
N GLN A 254 5.44 -22.33 5.98
CA GLN A 254 5.67 -21.35 7.05
C GLN A 254 5.53 -19.94 6.50
N MET A 255 4.87 -19.10 7.30
CA MET A 255 4.59 -17.71 6.93
C MET A 255 5.16 -16.71 7.95
N THR A 256 6.26 -17.04 8.63
CA THR A 256 6.74 -16.26 9.79
C THR A 256 7.28 -14.87 9.42
N GLY A 257 7.47 -14.62 8.12
CA GLY A 257 7.75 -13.30 7.55
C GLY A 257 6.54 -12.36 7.51
N GLN A 258 5.31 -12.86 7.59
CA GLN A 258 4.10 -12.05 7.46
C GLN A 258 4.08 -10.93 8.51
N GLY A 259 3.89 -9.70 8.06
CA GLY A 259 3.79 -8.52 8.91
C GLY A 259 5.10 -8.06 9.56
N LYS A 260 6.25 -8.66 9.22
CA LYS A 260 7.56 -8.19 9.72
C LYS A 260 7.75 -6.72 9.38
N GLY A 261 8.13 -5.92 10.38
CA GLY A 261 8.28 -4.48 10.23
C GLY A 261 6.99 -3.73 9.82
N LYS A 262 5.83 -4.40 9.82
CA LYS A 262 4.55 -3.93 9.26
C LYS A 262 4.63 -3.58 7.76
N ILE A 263 5.51 -4.23 7.00
CA ILE A 263 5.75 -3.93 5.57
C ILE A 263 6.11 -5.16 4.73
N TRP A 264 6.19 -6.35 5.32
CA TRP A 264 6.39 -7.60 4.58
C TRP A 264 5.08 -8.37 4.53
N HIS A 265 4.71 -8.83 3.34
CA HIS A 265 3.41 -9.43 3.07
C HIS A 265 3.60 -10.72 2.27
N VAL A 266 2.88 -11.77 2.63
CA VAL A 266 2.77 -12.98 1.81
C VAL A 266 2.15 -12.57 0.47
N ALA A 267 2.68 -13.10 -0.62
CA ALA A 267 2.13 -12.88 -1.95
C ALA A 267 0.82 -13.66 -2.10
N GLU A 268 -0.31 -12.99 -1.87
CA GLU A 268 -1.67 -13.53 -2.01
C GLU A 268 -2.06 -13.60 -3.51
N LEU A 269 -2.87 -14.60 -3.90
CA LEU A 269 -3.41 -14.73 -5.28
C LEU A 269 -4.26 -13.51 -5.67
N VAL A 270 -4.99 -12.95 -4.72
CA VAL A 270 -5.73 -11.70 -4.91
C VAL A 270 -5.10 -10.70 -3.95
N PRO A 271 -4.24 -9.79 -4.43
CA PRO A 271 -3.61 -8.80 -3.58
C PRO A 271 -4.65 -8.01 -2.79
N PRO A 272 -4.38 -7.67 -1.52
CA PRO A 272 -5.30 -6.90 -0.73
C PRO A 272 -5.58 -5.55 -1.39
N THR A 273 -6.84 -5.13 -1.38
CA THR A 273 -7.25 -3.85 -1.96
C THR A 273 -6.48 -2.68 -1.35
N ILE A 274 -6.09 -2.80 -0.08
CA ILE A 274 -5.30 -1.81 0.65
C ILE A 274 -4.09 -2.50 1.27
N THR A 275 -2.92 -1.94 0.95
CA THR A 275 -1.63 -2.35 1.48
C THR A 275 -0.97 -1.23 2.28
N VAL A 276 0.10 -1.57 2.99
CA VAL A 276 0.96 -0.60 3.66
C VAL A 276 2.24 -0.47 2.86
N MET A 277 2.46 0.71 2.30
CA MET A 277 3.72 1.07 1.65
C MET A 277 4.60 1.93 2.54
N ARG A 278 5.87 2.06 2.15
CA ARG A 278 6.86 2.88 2.85
C ARG A 278 7.62 3.80 1.89
N ALA A 279 7.65 5.08 2.23
CA ALA A 279 8.50 6.07 1.60
C ALA A 279 9.65 6.46 2.55
N GLY A 280 10.89 6.26 2.09
CA GLY A 280 12.08 6.59 2.86
C GLY A 280 12.19 5.83 4.19
N ALA A 281 12.80 6.46 5.20
CA ALA A 281 13.12 5.78 6.46
C ALA A 281 11.92 5.62 7.41
N THR A 282 10.95 6.53 7.37
CA THR A 282 10.01 6.73 8.47
C THR A 282 8.55 6.74 8.05
N LEU A 283 8.24 7.11 6.81
CA LEU A 283 6.86 7.29 6.39
C LEU A 283 6.28 5.97 5.92
N LYS A 284 5.26 5.49 6.63
CA LYS A 284 4.37 4.44 6.15
C LYS A 284 3.05 5.06 5.75
N TYR A 285 2.46 4.56 4.70
CA TYR A 285 1.20 5.07 4.18
C TYR A 285 0.37 3.95 3.59
N LEU A 286 -0.94 4.15 3.55
CA LEU A 286 -1.86 3.26 2.87
C LEU A 286 -1.76 3.51 1.37
N ALA A 287 -1.73 2.43 0.61
CA ALA A 287 -1.80 2.45 -0.84
C ALA A 287 -2.83 1.43 -1.32
N ASP A 288 -3.32 1.59 -2.54
CA ASP A 288 -4.13 0.55 -3.18
C ASP A 288 -3.25 -0.62 -3.66
N ALA A 289 -3.88 -1.66 -4.21
CA ALA A 289 -3.18 -2.87 -4.71
C ALA A 289 -2.10 -2.59 -5.78
N TYR A 290 -2.20 -1.46 -6.48
CA TYR A 290 -1.24 -1.01 -7.51
C TYR A 290 -0.14 -0.11 -6.93
N GLY A 291 -0.15 0.11 -5.62
CA GLY A 291 0.79 0.98 -4.92
C GLY A 291 0.55 2.47 -5.13
N ARG A 292 -0.66 2.88 -5.51
CA ARG A 292 -1.04 4.31 -5.54
C ARG A 292 -1.45 4.79 -4.16
N THR A 293 -0.93 5.94 -3.76
CA THR A 293 -1.11 6.50 -2.42
C THR A 293 -2.57 6.83 -2.11
N LEU A 294 -3.01 6.52 -0.89
CA LEU A 294 -4.30 6.94 -0.35
C LEU A 294 -4.14 8.13 0.58
N TYR A 295 -5.10 9.06 0.53
CA TYR A 295 -5.07 10.34 1.24
C TYR A 295 -6.30 10.55 2.12
N VAL A 296 -6.15 11.44 3.09
CA VAL A 296 -7.22 12.02 3.90
C VAL A 296 -7.13 13.55 3.84
N SER A 297 -8.27 14.23 4.03
CA SER A 297 -8.35 15.69 4.06
C SER A 297 -8.57 16.21 5.48
N ALA A 298 -7.81 17.23 5.89
CA ALA A 298 -8.01 17.97 7.13
C ALA A 298 -9.32 18.77 7.14
N ALA A 299 -9.90 19.03 5.97
CA ALA A 299 -11.20 19.67 5.85
C ALA A 299 -12.37 18.71 6.15
N ASP A 300 -12.16 17.40 6.13
CA ASP A 300 -13.21 16.41 6.37
C ASP A 300 -13.50 16.23 7.86
N GLN A 301 -14.72 15.81 8.19
CA GLN A 301 -15.06 15.40 9.55
C GLN A 301 -14.94 13.88 9.68
N ALA A 302 -14.14 13.46 10.65
CA ALA A 302 -14.04 12.06 11.00
C ALA A 302 -15.38 11.53 11.53
N GLY A 303 -15.75 10.33 11.09
CA GLY A 303 -16.87 9.59 11.65
C GLY A 303 -16.59 9.14 13.09
N SER A 304 -17.65 8.72 13.76
CA SER A 304 -17.63 8.10 15.08
C SER A 304 -18.50 6.85 15.09
N ALA A 305 -18.59 6.17 16.23
CA ALA A 305 -19.48 5.01 16.39
C ALA A 305 -20.97 5.33 16.14
N LEU A 306 -21.37 6.61 16.22
CA LEU A 306 -22.77 7.05 16.08
C LEU A 306 -23.02 7.94 14.86
N GLN A 307 -21.97 8.28 14.11
CA GLN A 307 -22.07 9.27 13.05
C GLN A 307 -21.14 8.92 11.90
N ASP A 308 -21.69 8.85 10.70
CA ASP A 308 -20.90 8.62 9.49
C ASP A 308 -19.89 9.75 9.24
N PRO A 309 -18.71 9.44 8.66
CA PRO A 309 -17.78 10.43 8.14
C PRO A 309 -18.45 11.42 7.20
N ILE A 310 -17.95 12.67 7.19
CA ILE A 310 -18.43 13.71 6.27
C ILE A 310 -17.26 14.19 5.42
N SER A 311 -17.39 13.97 4.11
CA SER A 311 -16.50 14.58 3.13
C SER A 311 -16.94 16.00 2.77
N ASN A 312 -16.02 16.95 2.90
CA ASN A 312 -16.14 18.32 2.39
C ASN A 312 -15.48 18.51 1.03
N CYS A 313 -14.73 17.52 0.53
CA CYS A 313 -14.22 17.52 -0.84
C CYS A 313 -15.37 17.46 -1.86
N LYS A 314 -15.66 18.58 -2.52
CA LYS A 314 -16.75 18.75 -3.50
C LYS A 314 -16.25 19.57 -4.69
N GLY A 315 -17.01 19.55 -5.80
CA GLY A 315 -16.73 20.40 -6.96
C GLY A 315 -15.32 20.18 -7.53
N THR A 316 -14.50 21.22 -7.59
CA THR A 316 -13.12 21.16 -8.10
C THR A 316 -12.23 20.22 -7.29
N CYS A 317 -12.47 20.06 -5.99
CA CYS A 317 -11.72 19.11 -5.17
C CYS A 317 -11.82 17.68 -5.72
N LEU A 318 -13.01 17.26 -6.17
CA LEU A 318 -13.24 15.91 -6.70
C LEU A 318 -12.57 15.65 -8.06
N LYS A 319 -12.08 16.70 -8.74
CA LYS A 319 -11.27 16.55 -9.95
C LYS A 319 -9.80 16.27 -9.63
N ILE A 320 -9.37 16.60 -8.42
CA ILE A 320 -8.00 16.42 -7.94
C ILE A 320 -7.91 15.17 -7.07
N PHE A 321 -8.91 14.96 -6.21
CA PHE A 321 -9.01 13.85 -5.30
C PHE A 321 -10.26 13.03 -5.56
N GLU A 322 -10.06 11.89 -6.19
CA GLU A 322 -11.12 10.94 -6.47
C GLU A 322 -11.44 10.17 -5.19
N PRO A 323 -12.72 10.07 -4.78
CA PRO A 323 -13.08 9.27 -3.62
C PRO A 323 -12.68 7.80 -3.82
N PHE A 324 -12.03 7.20 -2.84
CA PHE A 324 -11.63 5.80 -2.93
C PHE A 324 -12.82 4.88 -2.63
N HIS A 325 -13.11 3.99 -3.58
CA HIS A 325 -14.30 3.12 -3.58
C HIS A 325 -13.89 1.66 -3.62
N ALA A 326 -14.29 0.89 -2.61
CA ALA A 326 -14.16 -0.56 -2.62
C ALA A 326 -15.28 -1.19 -1.77
N ARG A 327 -16.25 -1.84 -2.42
CA ARG A 327 -17.42 -2.43 -1.74
C ARG A 327 -17.06 -3.68 -0.93
N ASN A 328 -16.22 -4.53 -1.51
CA ASN A 328 -15.71 -5.76 -0.92
C ASN A 328 -14.19 -5.65 -0.83
N PHE A 329 -13.71 -4.69 -0.04
CA PHE A 329 -12.28 -4.46 0.10
C PHE A 329 -11.64 -5.52 1.01
N SER A 330 -10.38 -5.82 0.74
CA SER A 330 -9.50 -6.58 1.63
C SER A 330 -8.31 -5.71 2.04
N THR A 331 -7.74 -6.01 3.21
CA THR A 331 -6.58 -5.30 3.74
C THR A 331 -5.51 -6.29 4.14
N VAL A 332 -4.24 -5.89 4.05
CA VAL A 332 -3.15 -6.66 4.65
C VAL A 332 -3.44 -6.94 6.13
N THR A 333 -3.08 -8.14 6.61
CA THR A 333 -3.46 -8.63 7.95
C THR A 333 -2.90 -7.81 9.13
N ILE A 334 -1.98 -6.88 8.86
CA ILE A 334 -1.43 -5.94 9.87
C ILE A 334 -2.33 -4.72 10.12
N LEU A 335 -3.31 -4.48 9.26
CA LEU A 335 -4.29 -3.41 9.42
C LEU A 335 -5.50 -3.95 10.17
N GLU A 336 -6.03 -3.14 11.08
CA GLU A 336 -7.24 -3.51 11.82
C GLU A 336 -8.46 -3.26 10.93
N PRO A 337 -9.28 -4.30 10.62
CA PRO A 337 -10.46 -4.11 9.77
C PRO A 337 -11.45 -3.09 10.34
N LEU A 338 -11.46 -2.91 11.67
CA LEU A 338 -12.32 -1.94 12.37
C LEU A 338 -11.90 -0.48 12.16
N ASP A 339 -10.68 -0.22 11.70
CA ASP A 339 -10.29 1.14 11.29
C ASP A 339 -10.99 1.56 9.99
N PHE A 340 -11.58 0.61 9.24
CA PHE A 340 -12.22 0.89 7.97
C PHE A 340 -13.73 0.88 8.09
N SER A 341 -14.37 1.81 7.40
CA SER A 341 -15.83 1.81 7.24
C SER A 341 -16.24 2.29 5.86
N VAL A 342 -17.32 1.75 5.33
CA VAL A 342 -17.94 2.22 4.09
C VAL A 342 -19.12 3.11 4.48
N PHE A 343 -19.13 4.34 3.98
CA PHE A 343 -20.23 5.27 4.20
C PHE A 343 -20.77 5.80 2.87
N THR A 344 -21.99 6.32 2.88
CA THR A 344 -22.59 6.93 1.69
C THR A 344 -22.34 8.43 1.71
N ARG A 345 -21.63 8.95 0.71
CA ARG A 345 -21.49 10.40 0.53
C ARG A 345 -22.86 11.02 0.29
N LYS A 346 -23.08 12.23 0.82
CA LYS A 346 -24.31 13.00 0.56
C LYS A 346 -24.52 13.14 -0.96
N GLY A 347 -25.43 12.35 -1.52
CA GLY A 347 -25.86 12.46 -2.91
C GLY A 347 -25.38 11.40 -3.91
N SER A 348 -24.71 10.29 -3.52
CA SER A 348 -24.89 8.94 -4.15
C SER A 348 -23.73 7.94 -3.99
N SER A 349 -22.46 8.34 -4.07
CA SER A 349 -21.37 7.35 -4.09
C SER A 349 -21.03 6.85 -2.69
N LEU A 350 -20.82 5.53 -2.58
CA LEU A 350 -20.14 4.97 -1.41
C LEU A 350 -18.74 5.59 -1.31
N GLN A 351 -18.09 5.52 -0.16
CA GLN A 351 -16.68 5.85 -0.02
C GLN A 351 -16.13 5.08 1.16
N LEU A 352 -14.88 4.62 1.02
CA LEU A 352 -14.19 4.01 2.14
C LEU A 352 -13.57 5.09 3.03
N SER A 353 -13.61 4.88 4.34
CA SER A 353 -12.93 5.70 5.32
C SER A 353 -11.88 4.87 6.07
N TYR A 354 -10.88 5.56 6.62
CA TYR A 354 -9.86 4.99 7.48
C TYR A 354 -9.72 5.82 8.75
N LYS A 355 -9.80 5.18 9.92
CA LYS A 355 -9.88 5.83 11.23
C LYS A 355 -10.94 6.95 11.26
N GLY A 356 -12.07 6.68 10.59
CA GLY A 356 -13.19 7.61 10.44
C GLY A 356 -13.00 8.70 9.38
N LEU A 357 -11.83 8.86 8.75
CA LEU A 357 -11.62 9.90 7.73
C LEU A 357 -11.84 9.36 6.31
N PRO A 358 -12.54 10.08 5.42
CA PRO A 358 -12.73 9.66 4.03
C PRO A 358 -11.40 9.46 3.28
N LEU A 359 -11.27 8.35 2.55
CA LEU A 359 -10.09 8.04 1.75
C LEU A 359 -10.23 8.54 0.30
N TYR A 360 -9.15 9.07 -0.25
CA TYR A 360 -9.06 9.53 -1.64
C TYR A 360 -7.82 9.00 -2.34
N ARG A 361 -7.86 9.04 -3.67
CA ARG A 361 -6.68 8.93 -4.54
C ARG A 361 -6.47 10.27 -5.26
N ALA A 362 -5.24 10.73 -5.38
CA ALA A 362 -4.95 11.89 -6.21
C ALA A 362 -5.03 11.50 -7.69
N ALA A 363 -5.74 12.27 -8.51
CA ALA A 363 -5.90 12.02 -9.95
C ALA A 363 -4.57 12.15 -10.73
N THR A 364 -3.54 12.70 -10.10
CA THR A 364 -2.20 12.85 -10.66
C THR A 364 -1.21 11.81 -10.16
N ASP A 365 -1.61 10.92 -9.24
CA ASP A 365 -0.83 9.74 -8.86
C ASP A 365 -1.07 8.65 -9.92
N LEU A 366 -0.25 8.68 -10.97
CA LEU A 366 -0.39 7.82 -12.15
C LEU A 366 0.45 6.56 -12.03
N LYS A 367 1.47 6.55 -11.16
CA LYS A 367 2.42 5.46 -10.97
C LYS A 367 2.50 5.06 -9.50
N SER A 368 2.99 3.86 -9.27
CA SER A 368 3.25 3.39 -7.91
C SER A 368 4.24 4.31 -7.18
N GLY A 369 3.94 4.61 -5.92
CA GLY A 369 4.75 5.51 -5.10
C GLY A 369 4.58 7.00 -5.41
N ASP A 370 3.75 7.38 -6.38
CA ASP A 370 3.39 8.79 -6.56
C ASP A 370 2.68 9.30 -5.30
N MET A 371 3.08 10.50 -4.86
CA MET A 371 2.56 11.17 -3.66
C MET A 371 2.17 12.63 -3.96
N THR A 372 1.74 12.94 -5.19
CA THR A 372 1.53 14.31 -5.67
C THR A 372 0.44 15.04 -4.90
N GLY A 373 -0.50 14.30 -4.28
CA GLY A 373 -1.54 14.85 -3.42
C GLY A 373 -1.00 15.63 -2.21
N LEU A 374 0.25 15.37 -1.78
CA LEU A 374 0.90 16.14 -0.72
C LEU A 374 1.20 17.59 -1.11
N ALA A 375 1.21 17.92 -2.40
CA ALA A 375 1.39 19.31 -2.86
C ALA A 375 0.11 20.15 -2.68
N VAL A 376 -1.04 19.53 -2.38
CA VAL A 376 -2.31 20.22 -2.19
C VAL A 376 -2.53 20.49 -0.70
N GLU A 377 -2.76 21.77 -0.37
CA GLU A 377 -3.00 22.20 1.00
C GLU A 377 -4.19 21.46 1.63
N GLY A 378 -3.99 21.00 2.88
CA GLY A 378 -5.02 20.31 3.65
C GLY A 378 -5.17 18.81 3.33
N PHE A 379 -4.39 18.25 2.41
CA PHE A 379 -4.33 16.80 2.19
C PHE A 379 -3.07 16.19 2.77
N THR A 380 -3.22 14.99 3.33
CA THR A 380 -2.11 14.18 3.86
C THR A 380 -2.30 12.74 3.45
N VAL A 381 -1.22 11.97 3.39
CA VAL A 381 -1.34 10.51 3.19
C VAL A 381 -2.05 9.86 4.37
N ALA A 382 -2.83 8.82 4.11
CA ALA A 382 -3.42 8.00 5.16
C ALA A 382 -2.32 7.15 5.81
N VAL A 383 -2.10 7.32 7.12
CA VAL A 383 -1.01 6.66 7.86
C VAL A 383 -1.54 5.52 8.73
N PRO A 384 -1.05 4.28 8.59
CA PRO A 384 -1.51 3.10 9.34
C PRO A 384 -1.18 3.11 10.84
#